data_AF-A0A840Y214-F1
#
_entry.id   AF-A0A840Y214-F1
#
_cell.length_a   1.000
_cell.length_b   1.000
_cell.length_c   1.000
_cell.angle_alpha   90.00
_cell.angle_beta   90.00
_cell.angle_gamma   90.00
#
_symmetry.space_group_name_H-M   'P 1'
#
loop_
_entity.id
_entity.type
_entity.pdbx_description
1 polymer ?
#
loop_
_entity_poly.entity_id
_entity_poly.type
_entity_poly.pdbx_seq_one_letter_code
_entity_poly.pdbx_strand_id
1 'polypeptide(L)'
;MVGMIQDPHRPPVLDMTPEGDFREPPRPLRGGSWLDRALLRLGGAAVLATAVAGGLVLAAVAALLLGLLIPVLVVAGLVGFVSLWWRVRRAGRAGTPAFIVVRR
;
A
#
# COMPACT_ATOMS: atom_id res chain seq x y z
N MET A 1 9.69 -20.98 5.86
CA MET A 1 10.95 -20.37 5.39
C MET A 1 12.03 -21.44 5.46
N VAL A 2 12.38 -22.07 4.34
CA VAL A 2 13.62 -22.84 4.21
C VAL A 2 14.12 -22.57 2.79
N GLY A 3 15.16 -21.73 2.68
CA GLY A 3 15.84 -21.47 1.41
C GLY A 3 16.65 -22.70 1.02
N MET A 4 16.42 -23.23 -0.19
CA MET A 4 17.29 -24.24 -0.76
C MET A 4 18.60 -23.58 -1.20
N ILE A 5 19.60 -23.74 -0.33
CA ILE A 5 21.02 -23.58 -0.66
C ILE A 5 21.29 -24.55 -1.81
N GLN A 6 21.60 -24.03 -3.00
CA GLN A 6 22.07 -24.84 -4.11
C GLN A 6 23.53 -25.18 -3.83
N ASP A 7 23.80 -26.35 -3.26
CA ASP A 7 25.16 -26.88 -3.13
C ASP A 7 25.74 -27.13 -4.54
N PRO A 8 26.84 -26.47 -4.93
CA PRO A 8 27.44 -26.63 -6.26
C PRO A 8 28.04 -28.02 -6.53
N HIS A 9 28.09 -28.88 -5.51
CA HIS A 9 28.80 -30.16 -5.53
C HIS A 9 27.88 -31.39 -5.61
N ARG A 10 26.57 -31.21 -5.76
CA ARG A 10 25.66 -32.36 -5.94
C ARG A 10 25.54 -32.65 -7.45
N PRO A 11 26.06 -33.80 -7.95
CA PRO A 11 25.92 -34.14 -9.34
C PRO A 11 24.42 -34.21 -9.70
N PRO A 12 24.01 -33.68 -10.87
CA PRO A 12 22.62 -33.69 -11.28
C PRO A 12 22.13 -35.14 -11.33
N VAL A 13 21.10 -35.45 -10.53
CA VAL A 13 20.47 -36.77 -10.55
C VAL A 13 19.79 -36.94 -11.90
N LEU A 14 20.37 -37.84 -12.69
CA LEU A 14 20.02 -38.07 -14.07
C LEU A 14 18.77 -38.94 -14.13
N ASP A 15 17.61 -38.29 -14.13
CA ASP A 15 16.31 -38.98 -14.16
C ASP A 15 16.04 -39.51 -15.57
N MET A 16 16.33 -40.80 -15.77
CA MET A 16 16.09 -41.53 -17.01
C MET A 16 14.81 -42.36 -16.89
N THR A 17 14.12 -42.51 -18.01
CA THR A 17 13.08 -43.53 -18.18
C THR A 17 13.71 -44.93 -18.17
N PRO A 18 12.92 -45.99 -17.89
CA PRO A 18 13.41 -47.37 -17.93
C PRO A 18 14.02 -47.77 -19.28
N GLU A 19 13.64 -47.08 -20.36
CA GLU A 19 14.12 -47.29 -21.74
C GLU A 19 15.42 -46.51 -22.04
N GLY A 20 15.98 -45.78 -21.07
CA GLY A 20 17.24 -45.04 -21.20
C GLY A 20 17.10 -43.61 -21.71
N ASP A 21 15.88 -43.15 -22.03
CA ASP A 21 15.65 -41.76 -22.43
C ASP A 21 15.62 -40.83 -21.22
N PHE A 22 16.24 -39.65 -21.31
CA PHE A 22 16.14 -38.61 -20.29
C PHE A 22 14.71 -38.12 -20.16
N ARG A 23 14.21 -37.94 -18.93
CA ARG A 23 12.96 -37.20 -18.72
C ARG A 23 13.19 -35.73 -19.08
N GLU A 24 12.81 -35.34 -20.30
CA GLU A 24 12.74 -33.93 -20.65
C GLU A 24 11.70 -33.24 -19.76
N PRO A 25 12.01 -32.11 -19.11
CA PRO A 25 10.99 -31.31 -18.44
C PRO A 25 9.92 -30.96 -19.48
N PRO A 26 8.62 -30.98 -19.14
CA PRO A 26 7.57 -30.68 -20.09
C PRO A 26 7.89 -29.32 -20.73
N ARG A 27 8.20 -29.34 -22.03
CA ARG A 27 8.50 -28.12 -22.77
C ARG A 27 7.30 -27.19 -22.58
N PRO A 28 7.48 -25.92 -22.17
CA PRO A 28 6.36 -24.99 -22.12
C PRO A 28 5.76 -25.00 -23.52
N LEU A 29 4.46 -25.32 -23.63
CA LEU A 29 3.78 -25.53 -24.90
C LEU A 29 3.96 -24.28 -25.78
N ARG A 30 5.02 -24.26 -26.61
CA ARG A 30 5.31 -23.23 -27.62
C ARG A 30 4.34 -23.30 -28.82
N GLY A 31 3.21 -23.99 -28.64
CA GLY A 31 2.16 -24.20 -29.63
C GLY A 31 0.76 -23.79 -29.14
N GLY A 32 0.66 -22.89 -28.15
CA GLY A 32 -0.62 -22.38 -27.67
C GLY A 32 -1.45 -21.77 -28.82
N SER A 33 -2.70 -22.20 -28.90
CA SER A 33 -3.71 -21.72 -29.85
C SER A 33 -3.73 -20.19 -29.88
N TRP A 34 -4.13 -19.58 -31.00
CA TRP A 34 -4.35 -18.13 -31.06
C TRP A 34 -5.29 -17.64 -29.94
N LEU A 35 -6.18 -18.52 -29.48
CA LEU A 35 -7.05 -18.34 -28.33
C LEU A 35 -6.29 -18.18 -27.01
N ASP A 36 -5.26 -18.99 -26.74
CA ASP A 36 -4.48 -18.91 -25.50
C ASP A 36 -3.71 -17.59 -25.41
N ARG A 37 -3.19 -17.12 -26.55
CA ARG A 37 -2.55 -15.80 -26.64
C ARG A 37 -3.55 -14.67 -26.42
N ALA A 38 -4.77 -14.79 -26.94
CA ALA A 38 -5.83 -13.81 -26.68
C ALA A 38 -6.22 -13.80 -25.19
N LEU A 39 -6.41 -14.97 -24.57
CA LEU A 39 -6.76 -15.13 -23.16
C LEU A 39 -5.68 -14.56 -22.24
N LEU A 40 -4.40 -14.82 -22.51
CA LEU A 40 -3.29 -14.26 -21.74
C LEU A 40 -3.25 -12.73 -21.81
N ARG A 41 -3.46 -12.15 -23.00
CA ARG A 41 -3.52 -10.70 -23.18
C ARG A 41 -4.74 -10.09 -22.49
N LEU A 42 -5.89 -10.74 -22.58
CA LEU A 42 -7.12 -10.28 -21.93
C LEU A 42 -6.99 -10.35 -20.41
N GLY A 43 -6.41 -11.43 -19.87
CA GLY A 43 -6.12 -11.59 -18.45
C GLY A 43 -5.15 -10.52 -17.96
N GLY A 44 -4.06 -10.27 -18.68
CA GLY A 44 -3.12 -9.19 -18.34
C GLY A 44 -3.77 -7.80 -18.38
N ALA A 45 -4.56 -7.51 -19.41
CA ALA A 45 -5.29 -6.24 -19.52
C ALA A 45 -6.33 -6.08 -18.41
N ALA A 46 -7.05 -7.16 -18.04
CA ALA A 46 -8.02 -7.15 -16.96
C ALA A 46 -7.35 -6.84 -15.61
N VAL A 47 -6.18 -7.43 -15.33
CA VAL A 47 -5.41 -7.15 -14.10
C VAL A 47 -4.96 -5.69 -14.06
N LEU A 48 -4.50 -5.13 -15.18
CA LEU A 48 -4.12 -3.72 -15.24
C LEU A 48 -5.34 -2.81 -15.02
N ALA A 49 -6.45 -3.12 -15.68
CA ALA A 49 -7.70 -2.36 -15.57
C ALA A 49 -8.22 -2.37 -14.13
N THR A 50 -8.20 -3.52 -13.45
CA THR A 50 -8.64 -3.60 -12.04
C THR A 50 -7.68 -2.88 -11.11
N ALA A 51 -6.37 -2.93 -11.35
CA ALA A 51 -5.39 -2.18 -10.57
C ALA A 51 -5.61 -0.66 -10.70
N VAL A 52 -5.84 -0.16 -11.92
CA VAL A 52 -6.14 1.25 -12.18
C VAL A 52 -7.46 1.66 -11.55
N ALA A 53 -8.52 0.87 -11.73
CA ALA A 53 -9.83 1.14 -11.13
C ALA A 53 -9.76 1.15 -9.59
N GLY A 54 -9.09 0.17 -8.99
CA GLY A 54 -8.87 0.11 -7.55
C GLY A 54 -8.07 1.32 -7.03
N GLY A 55 -7.02 1.72 -7.75
CA GLY A 55 -6.25 2.92 -7.43
C GLY A 55 -7.10 4.20 -7.49
N LEU A 56 -7.94 4.34 -8.53
CA LEU A 56 -8.86 5.48 -8.66
C LEU A 56 -9.88 5.51 -7.52
N VAL A 57 -10.43 4.36 -7.13
CA VAL A 57 -11.37 4.28 -5.98
C VAL A 57 -10.67 4.71 -4.70
N LEU A 58 -9.46 4.22 -4.42
CA LEU A 58 -8.68 4.63 -3.25
C LEU A 58 -8.36 6.13 -3.27
N ALA A 59 -7.98 6.68 -4.43
CA ALA A 59 -7.72 8.10 -4.60
C ALA A 59 -8.99 8.95 -4.35
N ALA A 60 -10.14 8.52 -4.87
CA ALA A 60 -11.42 9.18 -4.64
C ALA A 60 -11.81 9.17 -3.15
N VAL A 61 -11.65 8.03 -2.47
CA VAL A 61 -11.91 7.91 -1.03
C VAL A 61 -10.96 8.82 -0.23
N ALA A 62 -9.67 8.85 -0.57
CA ALA A 62 -8.70 9.72 0.08
C ALA A 62 -9.06 11.20 -0.10
N ALA A 63 -9.44 11.61 -1.32
CA ALA A 63 -9.88 12.97 -1.60
C ALA A 63 -11.14 13.36 -0.81
N LEU A 64 -12.10 12.44 -0.70
CA LEU A 64 -13.32 12.64 0.08
C LEU A 64 -13.02 12.82 1.57
N LEU A 65 -12.17 11.95 2.13
CA LEU A 65 -11.73 12.07 3.52
C LEU A 65 -10.99 13.38 3.77
N LEU A 66 -10.09 13.76 2.88
CA LEU A 66 -9.34 15.01 3.02
C LEU A 66 -10.28 16.22 2.91
N GLY A 67 -11.21 16.19 1.96
CA GLY A 67 -12.25 17.21 1.79
C GLY A 67 -13.15 17.35 3.02
N LEU A 68 -13.41 16.26 3.75
CA LEU A 68 -14.14 16.28 5.02
C LEU A 68 -13.26 16.69 6.21
N LEU A 69 -11.99 16.31 6.21
CA LEU A 69 -11.06 16.58 7.31
C LEU A 69 -10.67 18.06 7.37
N ILE A 70 -10.48 18.72 6.22
CA ILE A 70 -10.13 20.14 6.13
C ILE A 70 -11.11 21.03 6.91
N PRO A 71 -12.44 21.01 6.66
CA PRO A 71 -13.37 21.87 7.39
C PRO A 71 -13.39 21.54 8.89
N VAL A 72 -13.26 20.26 9.28
CA VAL A 72 -13.17 19.87 10.69
C VAL A 72 -11.94 20.50 11.35
N LEU A 73 -10.78 20.44 10.69
CA LEU A 73 -9.55 21.07 11.19
C LEU A 73 -9.69 22.60 11.30
N VAL A 74 -10.33 23.24 10.31
CA VAL A 74 -10.58 24.69 10.34
C VAL A 74 -11.45 25.05 11.55
N VAL A 75 -12.55 24.33 11.77
CA VAL A 75 -13.44 24.58 12.92
C VAL A 75 -12.70 24.32 14.24
N ALA A 76 -11.99 23.19 14.37
CA ALA A 76 -11.23 22.86 15.57
C ALA A 76 -10.15 23.91 15.88
N GLY A 77 -9.43 24.36 14.85
CA GLY A 77 -8.44 25.42 14.95
C GLY A 77 -9.06 26.74 15.40
N LEU A 78 -10.21 27.11 14.82
CA LEU A 78 -10.93 28.33 15.19
C LEU A 78 -11.42 28.27 16.65
N VAL A 79 -11.98 27.13 17.08
CA VAL A 79 -12.42 26.93 18.47
C VAL A 79 -11.23 27.04 19.43
N GLY A 80 -10.10 26.40 19.11
CA GLY A 80 -8.88 26.52 19.90
C GLY A 80 -8.37 27.95 19.98
N PHE A 81 -8.34 28.66 18.85
CA PHE A 81 -7.92 30.05 18.76
C PHE A 81 -8.82 30.98 19.59
N VAL A 82 -10.15 30.88 19.44
CA VAL A 82 -11.11 31.69 20.20
C VAL A 82 -11.01 31.40 21.70
N SER A 83 -10.85 30.13 22.08
CA SER A 83 -10.70 29.72 23.48
C SER A 83 -9.43 30.32 24.11
N LEU A 84 -8.31 30.26 23.39
CA LEU A 84 -7.06 30.85 23.85
C LEU A 84 -7.15 32.38 23.92
N TRP A 85 -7.71 33.01 22.89
CA TRP A 85 -7.93 34.46 22.83
C TRP A 85 -8.75 34.95 24.01
N TRP A 86 -9.83 34.25 24.33
CA TRP A 86 -10.69 34.63 25.46
C TRP A 86 -9.97 34.50 26.79
N ARG A 87 -9.13 33.46 26.95
CA ARG A 87 -8.29 33.27 28.14
C ARG A 87 -7.27 34.39 28.29
N VAL A 88 -6.58 34.77 27.21
CA VAL A 88 -5.60 35.88 27.21
C VAL A 88 -6.28 37.21 27.51
N ARG A 89 -7.41 37.50 26.87
CA ARG A 89 -8.25 38.69 27.14
C ARG A 89 -8.68 38.76 28.61
N ARG A 90 -9.04 37.63 29.21
CA ARG A 90 -9.44 37.56 30.62
C ARG A 90 -8.26 37.75 31.57
N ALA A 91 -7.10 37.19 31.27
CA ALA A 91 -5.87 37.39 32.03
C ALA A 91 -5.43 38.87 32.03
N GLY A 92 -5.56 39.55 30.88
CA GLY A 92 -5.26 40.98 30.77
C GLY A 92 -6.18 41.89 31.60
N ARG A 93 -7.43 41.50 31.87
CA ARG A 93 -8.34 42.26 32.74
C ARG A 93 -8.15 41.96 34.23
N ALA A 94 -7.57 40.82 34.58
CA ALA A 94 -7.35 40.44 35.97
C ALA A 94 -6.05 41.01 36.56
N GLY A 95 -5.22 41.71 35.76
CA GLY A 95 -3.91 42.24 36.21
C GLY A 95 -2.97 41.17 36.76
N THR A 96 -3.30 39.89 36.60
CA THR A 96 -2.56 38.79 37.18
C THR A 96 -1.55 38.34 36.13
N PRO A 97 -0.24 38.62 36.30
CA PRO A 97 0.77 38.03 35.43
C PRO A 97 0.59 36.52 35.47
N ALA A 98 0.50 35.91 34.29
CA ALA A 98 0.45 34.47 34.13
C ALA A 98 1.80 33.88 34.58
N PHE A 99 2.04 33.85 35.88
CA PHE A 99 3.15 33.13 36.48
C PHE A 99 2.86 31.64 36.33
N ILE A 100 3.49 31.06 35.31
CA ILE A 100 3.69 29.62 35.20
C ILE A 100 4.65 29.26 36.33
N VAL A 101 4.11 28.87 37.49
CA VAL A 101 4.89 28.24 38.55
C VAL A 101 5.22 26.83 38.05
N VAL A 102 6.37 26.70 37.39
CA VAL A 102 7.01 25.40 37.15
C VAL A 102 7.42 24.86 38.52
N ARG A 103 6.65 23.92 39.08
CA ARG A 103 7.17 23.09 40.17
C ARG A 103 8.21 22.15 39.56
N ARG A 104 9.46 22.32 40.02
CA ARG A 104 10.54 21.35 39.82
C ARG A 104 10.20 20.03 40.48
#